data_AF-A0A1G5L0Y4-F1
#
_entry.id   AF-A0A1G5L0Y4-F1
#
_cell.length_a   1.000
_cell.length_b   1.000
_cell.length_c   1.000
_cell.angle_alpha   90.00
_cell.angle_beta   90.00
_cell.angle_gamma   90.00
#
_symmetry.space_group_name_H-M   'P 1'
#
loop_
_entity.id
_entity.type
_entity.pdbx_description
1 polymer ?
#
loop_
_entity_poly.entity_id
_entity_poly.type
_entity_poly.pdbx_seq_one_letter_code
_entity_poly.pdbx_strand_id
1 'polypeptide(L)'
;MEEYKNIWESFVQGMDFNHKLIKKDILNSWRRCKINNVSLYDFDGNILMQPKEKNRYVLKYLPEYKEAPYKEFCNIVENLELNISIYDKKAKLKYIVNYDDIYDDLYPQIGYFVDASEEVIGTNSTCLAILENKPFMVIGPDHYKYIFHQFSCVAAPFYNEDNSIAGTVNASFVHTSVNNDTLNVVYSLARLYESLILKREVATKSQEQQKDNKVKDQKERYFTFKDILGQSECIYQTIKTSKRAAAVDASVLIYGESGSGKEVFAQAIHSESKRNRQHFVAINCGAIPRDLIESELFGYEIGSFTGAAKKGKEGLLEYASGGTLFLDEVESMPLSVQVKILRALSSASITRVGGLKPISIDIRLIAASKKDLEEEIKKGNFREDLYYRINVIQLNIPPLRDRREDIKPILDYYIKAFSYKNQININAVEEEYVQYLESYNWPGNVRELLNIIERSLVLSENGLIDKKVLPPIIKESYTIAKLKKDFNQVFDKPLPKDKTLLEIAEEVILERVLLEEGNNLTNTAKRLGISRPTLYKKIRNSNRLNCK
;
A
#
# COMPACT_ATOMS: atom_id res chain seq x y z
N MET A 1 -14.31 -4.72 -42.82
CA MET A 1 -15.62 -4.14 -42.45
C MET A 1 -16.71 -4.71 -43.35
N GLU A 2 -16.64 -4.53 -44.68
CA GLU A 2 -17.65 -5.08 -45.63
C GLU A 2 -17.85 -6.60 -45.53
N GLU A 3 -16.77 -7.38 -45.43
CA GLU A 3 -16.82 -8.84 -45.28
C GLU A 3 -17.51 -9.28 -43.97
N TYR A 4 -17.26 -8.58 -42.86
CA TYR A 4 -17.90 -8.85 -41.56
C TYR A 4 -19.38 -8.45 -41.55
N LYS A 5 -19.73 -7.38 -42.26
CA LYS A 5 -21.13 -6.97 -42.46
C LYS A 5 -21.90 -8.03 -43.24
N ASN A 6 -21.32 -8.58 -44.30
CA ASN A 6 -21.94 -9.67 -45.08
C ASN A 6 -22.15 -10.95 -44.23
N ILE A 7 -21.23 -11.26 -43.32
CA ILE A 7 -21.36 -12.38 -42.36
C ILE A 7 -22.53 -12.12 -41.41
N TRP A 8 -22.63 -10.90 -40.84
CA TRP A 8 -23.74 -10.52 -39.98
C TRP A 8 -25.10 -10.60 -40.71
N GLU A 9 -25.20 -10.04 -41.93
CA GLU A 9 -26.42 -10.09 -42.75
C GLU A 9 -26.84 -11.53 -43.04
N SER A 10 -25.88 -12.39 -43.39
CA SER A 10 -26.13 -13.82 -43.63
C SER A 10 -26.65 -14.52 -42.37
N PHE A 11 -26.06 -14.25 -41.20
CA PHE A 11 -26.53 -14.81 -39.93
C PHE A 11 -27.97 -14.38 -39.60
N VAL A 12 -28.26 -13.09 -39.74
CA VAL A 12 -29.57 -12.51 -39.43
C VAL A 12 -30.65 -13.12 -40.34
N GLN A 13 -30.38 -13.22 -41.64
CA GLN A 13 -31.28 -13.80 -42.65
C GLN A 13 -31.36 -15.33 -42.59
N GLY A 14 -30.51 -15.99 -41.77
CA GLY A 14 -30.49 -17.45 -41.65
C GLY A 14 -29.86 -18.16 -42.85
N MET A 15 -29.03 -17.45 -43.62
CA MET A 15 -28.25 -18.00 -44.73
C MET A 15 -26.94 -18.65 -44.23
N ASP A 16 -26.31 -19.47 -45.06
CA ASP A 16 -24.99 -20.04 -44.75
C ASP A 16 -23.90 -18.96 -44.75
N PHE A 17 -22.99 -19.04 -43.78
CA PHE A 17 -21.84 -18.15 -43.67
C PHE A 17 -20.64 -18.88 -43.05
N ASN A 18 -19.44 -18.36 -43.29
CA ASN A 18 -18.21 -18.93 -42.73
C ASN A 18 -18.02 -18.53 -41.25
N HIS A 19 -18.50 -19.38 -40.34
CA HIS A 19 -18.38 -19.18 -38.90
C HIS A 19 -16.93 -19.11 -38.36
N LYS A 20 -15.91 -19.49 -39.15
CA LYS A 20 -14.50 -19.39 -38.73
C LYS A 20 -13.96 -17.96 -38.74
N LEU A 21 -14.63 -17.05 -39.45
CA LEU A 21 -14.23 -15.65 -39.58
C LEU A 21 -14.79 -14.76 -38.46
N ILE A 22 -15.58 -15.32 -37.54
CA ILE A 22 -16.17 -14.61 -36.42
C ILE A 22 -15.69 -15.21 -35.09
N LYS A 23 -15.46 -14.34 -34.09
CA LYS A 23 -15.14 -14.80 -32.74
C LYS A 23 -16.29 -15.64 -32.19
N LYS A 24 -15.95 -16.77 -31.57
CA LYS A 24 -16.94 -17.71 -31.00
C LYS A 24 -17.88 -17.02 -29.99
N ASP A 25 -17.35 -16.13 -29.16
CA ASP A 25 -18.11 -15.40 -28.14
C ASP A 25 -19.14 -14.43 -28.78
N ILE A 26 -18.77 -13.76 -29.88
CA ILE A 26 -19.68 -12.90 -30.66
C ILE A 26 -20.79 -13.75 -31.30
N LEU A 27 -20.43 -14.86 -31.95
CA LEU A 27 -21.43 -15.73 -32.58
C LEU A 27 -22.42 -16.32 -31.55
N ASN A 28 -21.93 -16.68 -30.37
CA ASN A 28 -22.78 -17.14 -29.28
C ASN A 28 -23.73 -16.05 -28.80
N SER A 29 -23.22 -14.81 -28.68
CA SER A 29 -24.03 -13.65 -28.34
C SER A 29 -25.12 -13.37 -29.38
N TRP A 30 -24.80 -13.39 -30.67
CA TRP A 30 -25.78 -13.24 -31.74
C TRP A 30 -26.88 -14.30 -31.68
N ARG A 31 -26.53 -15.56 -31.38
CA ARG A 31 -27.51 -16.64 -31.19
C ARG A 31 -28.44 -16.36 -30.01
N ARG A 32 -27.91 -15.91 -28.87
CA ARG A 32 -28.73 -15.52 -27.70
C ARG A 32 -29.64 -14.34 -28.03
N CYS A 33 -29.13 -13.32 -28.73
CA CYS A 33 -29.92 -12.17 -29.17
C CYS A 33 -31.08 -12.60 -30.09
N LYS A 34 -30.82 -13.52 -31.03
CA LYS A 34 -31.84 -14.07 -31.92
C LYS A 34 -32.90 -14.88 -31.17
N ILE A 35 -32.49 -15.71 -30.19
CA ILE A 35 -33.41 -16.47 -29.33
C ILE A 35 -34.30 -15.54 -28.49
N ASN A 36 -33.73 -14.45 -27.98
CA ASN A 36 -34.42 -13.46 -27.14
C ASN A 36 -35.20 -12.42 -27.95
N ASN A 37 -35.29 -12.56 -29.28
CA ASN A 37 -35.98 -11.63 -30.18
C ASN A 37 -35.54 -10.17 -30.04
N VAL A 38 -34.24 -9.94 -29.80
CA VAL A 38 -33.67 -8.59 -29.76
C VAL A 38 -33.90 -7.94 -31.14
N SER A 39 -34.46 -6.73 -31.17
CA SER A 39 -34.73 -6.03 -32.44
C SER A 39 -33.42 -5.61 -33.13
N LEU A 40 -33.35 -5.81 -34.45
CA LEU A 40 -32.18 -5.52 -35.26
C LEU A 40 -32.07 -4.04 -35.68
N TYR A 41 -33.22 -3.37 -35.82
CA TYR A 41 -33.31 -2.04 -36.44
C TYR A 41 -34.10 -1.02 -35.61
N ASP A 42 -34.97 -1.45 -34.69
CA ASP A 42 -35.82 -0.51 -33.95
C ASP A 42 -35.07 0.18 -32.81
N PHE A 43 -35.43 1.43 -32.55
CA PHE A 43 -35.19 2.11 -31.28
C PHE A 43 -36.44 2.01 -30.43
N ASP A 44 -36.41 1.24 -29.35
CA ASP A 44 -37.37 1.49 -28.29
C ASP A 44 -36.91 2.77 -27.56
N GLY A 45 -37.68 3.85 -27.74
CA GLY A 45 -37.38 5.16 -27.14
C GLY A 45 -37.35 5.15 -25.61
N ASN A 46 -37.85 4.08 -24.97
CA ASN A 46 -37.77 3.89 -23.52
C ASN A 46 -36.40 3.39 -23.04
N ILE A 47 -35.56 2.85 -23.93
CA ILE A 47 -34.21 2.35 -23.59
C ILE A 47 -33.18 3.49 -23.62
N LEU A 48 -33.47 4.54 -24.38
CA LEU A 48 -32.58 5.68 -24.57
C LEU A 48 -32.69 6.67 -23.42
N MET A 49 -31.54 7.12 -22.92
CA MET A 49 -31.51 8.20 -21.96
C MET A 49 -31.99 9.49 -22.63
N GLN A 50 -33.05 10.07 -22.08
CA GLN A 50 -33.54 11.36 -22.55
C GLN A 50 -32.48 12.44 -22.27
N PRO A 51 -32.21 13.39 -23.19
CA PRO A 51 -31.15 14.40 -23.00
C PRO A 51 -31.25 15.17 -21.68
N LYS A 52 -32.49 15.47 -21.23
CA LYS A 52 -32.78 16.12 -19.94
C LYS A 52 -32.39 15.29 -18.70
N GLU A 53 -32.21 13.99 -18.85
CA GLU A 53 -31.86 13.06 -17.77
C GLU A 53 -30.35 12.79 -17.69
N LYS A 54 -29.58 13.22 -18.70
CA LYS A 54 -28.13 13.05 -18.78
C LYS A 54 -27.39 13.47 -17.52
N ASN A 55 -27.74 14.65 -16.99
CA ASN A 55 -27.08 15.19 -15.79
C ASN A 55 -27.29 14.32 -14.53
N ARG A 56 -28.25 13.37 -14.54
CA ARG A 56 -28.44 12.40 -13.45
C ARG A 56 -27.39 11.29 -13.43
N TYR A 57 -26.62 11.12 -14.50
CA TYR A 57 -25.62 10.05 -14.60
C TYR A 57 -24.19 10.60 -14.73
N VAL A 58 -24.02 11.88 -15.08
CA VAL A 58 -22.70 12.51 -15.16
C VAL A 58 -22.08 12.60 -13.77
N LEU A 59 -20.99 11.85 -13.56
CA LEU A 59 -20.36 11.69 -12.26
C LEU A 59 -20.02 13.05 -11.63
N LYS A 60 -19.49 14.00 -12.41
CA LYS A 60 -19.19 15.37 -11.95
C LYS A 60 -20.35 16.12 -11.29
N TYR A 61 -21.58 15.78 -11.65
CA TYR A 61 -22.79 16.41 -11.12
C TYR A 61 -23.40 15.62 -9.95
N LEU A 62 -22.87 14.44 -9.67
CA LEU A 62 -23.36 13.56 -8.62
C LEU A 62 -22.65 13.85 -7.28
N PRO A 63 -23.32 13.55 -6.14
CA PRO A 63 -22.73 13.70 -4.81
C PRO A 63 -21.38 12.98 -4.66
N GLU A 64 -21.23 11.80 -5.27
CA GLU A 64 -20.04 10.94 -5.20
C GLU A 64 -18.78 11.65 -5.69
N TYR A 65 -18.89 12.58 -6.66
CA TYR A 65 -17.74 13.34 -7.15
C TYR A 65 -17.11 14.28 -6.12
N LYS A 66 -17.82 14.57 -5.01
CA LYS A 66 -17.23 15.33 -3.89
C LYS A 66 -16.17 14.52 -3.15
N GLU A 67 -16.19 13.20 -3.28
CA GLU A 67 -15.21 12.32 -2.65
C GLU A 67 -13.91 12.29 -3.47
N ALA A 68 -12.78 12.38 -2.77
CA ALA A 68 -11.46 12.41 -3.40
C ALA A 68 -11.19 11.27 -4.41
N PRO A 69 -11.56 10.00 -4.14
CA PRO A 69 -11.27 8.92 -5.08
C PRO A 69 -12.04 9.02 -6.40
N TYR A 70 -13.29 9.44 -6.35
CA TYR A 70 -14.10 9.68 -7.55
C TYR A 70 -13.57 10.87 -8.35
N LYS A 71 -13.15 11.94 -7.68
CA LYS A 71 -12.53 13.10 -8.33
C LYS A 71 -11.20 12.77 -8.99
N GLU A 72 -10.36 11.99 -8.31
CA GLU A 72 -9.08 11.51 -8.84
C GLU A 72 -9.28 10.63 -10.08
N PHE A 73 -10.22 9.69 -10.02
CA PHE A 73 -10.57 8.85 -11.16
C PHE A 73 -11.07 9.67 -12.35
N CYS A 74 -11.97 10.65 -12.13
CA CYS A 74 -12.42 11.57 -13.18
C CYS A 74 -11.26 12.35 -13.82
N ASN A 75 -10.37 12.95 -13.02
CA ASN A 75 -9.24 13.71 -13.54
C ASN A 75 -8.32 12.85 -14.42
N ILE A 76 -8.07 11.60 -14.05
CA ILE A 76 -7.25 10.66 -14.84
C ILE A 76 -7.94 10.37 -16.18
N VAL A 77 -9.25 10.09 -16.14
CA VAL A 77 -10.02 9.78 -17.34
C VAL A 77 -10.16 10.97 -18.30
N GLU A 78 -10.33 12.18 -17.78
CA GLU A 78 -10.42 13.41 -18.58
C GLU A 78 -9.16 13.66 -19.42
N ASN A 79 -7.99 13.37 -18.87
CA ASN A 79 -6.72 13.51 -19.59
C ASN A 79 -6.55 12.50 -20.75
N LEU A 80 -7.41 11.48 -20.85
CA LEU A 80 -7.33 10.46 -21.90
C LEU A 80 -8.19 10.79 -23.13
N GLU A 81 -9.06 11.82 -23.06
CA GLU A 81 -9.98 12.18 -24.15
C GLU A 81 -10.87 10.99 -24.60
N LEU A 82 -11.14 10.04 -23.70
CA LEU A 82 -11.96 8.86 -23.95
C LEU A 82 -13.37 9.03 -23.38
N ASN A 83 -14.38 8.53 -24.12
CA ASN A 83 -15.76 8.46 -23.64
C ASN A 83 -15.92 7.27 -22.69
N ILE A 84 -15.81 7.52 -21.38
CA ILE A 84 -15.84 6.47 -20.37
C ILE A 84 -17.18 6.47 -19.63
N SER A 85 -17.74 5.28 -19.52
CA SER A 85 -18.97 4.97 -18.77
C SER A 85 -18.73 3.79 -17.83
N ILE A 86 -19.43 3.81 -16.70
CA ILE A 86 -19.39 2.76 -15.66
C ILE A 86 -20.76 2.11 -15.63
N TYR A 87 -20.79 0.78 -15.75
CA TYR A 87 -22.00 -0.03 -15.64
C TYR A 87 -21.90 -0.96 -14.43
N ASP A 88 -23.04 -1.31 -13.84
CA ASP A 88 -23.12 -2.31 -12.79
C ASP A 88 -23.07 -3.75 -13.35
N LYS A 89 -23.08 -4.75 -12.46
CA LYS A 89 -23.06 -6.18 -12.82
C LYS A 89 -24.28 -6.66 -13.64
N LYS A 90 -25.33 -5.86 -13.74
CA LYS A 90 -26.51 -6.11 -14.57
C LYS A 90 -26.48 -5.29 -15.86
N ALA A 91 -25.33 -4.70 -16.19
CA ALA A 91 -25.13 -3.81 -17.33
C ALA A 91 -26.01 -2.55 -17.29
N LYS A 92 -26.40 -2.07 -16.10
CA LYS A 92 -27.11 -0.79 -15.94
C LYS A 92 -26.12 0.35 -15.77
N LEU A 93 -26.37 1.48 -16.43
CA LEU A 93 -25.49 2.65 -16.36
C LEU A 93 -25.48 3.21 -14.94
N LYS A 94 -24.29 3.26 -14.35
CA LYS A 94 -24.06 3.89 -13.06
C LYS A 94 -23.57 5.32 -13.24
N TYR A 95 -22.52 5.50 -14.04
CA TYR A 95 -21.86 6.80 -14.22
C TYR A 95 -21.43 7.07 -15.65
N ILE A 96 -21.54 8.31 -16.07
CA ILE A 96 -20.85 8.91 -17.21
C ILE A 96 -19.67 9.69 -16.64
N VAL A 97 -18.45 9.27 -16.95
CA VAL A 97 -17.22 9.82 -16.33
C VAL A 97 -16.63 10.93 -17.18
N ASN A 98 -16.56 10.71 -18.49
CA ASN A 98 -16.12 11.70 -19.46
C ASN A 98 -16.89 11.53 -20.77
N TYR A 99 -17.17 12.64 -21.45
CA TYR A 99 -18.01 12.71 -22.64
C TYR A 99 -17.51 13.77 -23.61
N ASP A 100 -17.60 13.45 -24.89
CA ASP A 100 -17.42 14.37 -26.01
C ASP A 100 -18.79 14.83 -26.54
N ASP A 101 -19.00 16.15 -26.64
CA ASP A 101 -20.25 16.75 -27.11
C ASP A 101 -20.59 16.36 -28.56
N ILE A 102 -19.62 15.84 -29.32
CA ILE A 102 -19.80 15.28 -30.68
C ILE A 102 -20.94 14.26 -30.75
N TYR A 103 -21.21 13.49 -29.67
CA TYR A 103 -22.30 12.51 -29.65
C TYR A 103 -23.69 13.14 -29.46
N ASP A 104 -23.78 14.34 -28.86
CA ASP A 104 -25.05 15.08 -28.74
C ASP A 104 -25.51 15.57 -30.13
N ASP A 105 -24.55 15.91 -31.01
CA ASP A 105 -24.77 16.41 -32.37
C ASP A 105 -24.99 15.28 -33.40
N LEU A 106 -24.24 14.18 -33.31
CA LEU A 106 -24.37 13.05 -34.24
C LEU A 106 -25.68 12.28 -34.05
N TYR A 107 -26.18 12.19 -32.82
CA TYR A 107 -27.40 11.44 -32.50
C TYR A 107 -28.12 11.98 -31.25
N PRO A 108 -28.97 13.01 -31.38
CA PRO A 108 -29.71 13.60 -30.24
C PRO A 108 -30.66 12.61 -29.53
N GLN A 109 -30.86 11.42 -30.09
CA GLN A 109 -31.67 10.34 -29.50
C GLN A 109 -30.84 9.14 -28.99
N ILE A 110 -29.58 8.94 -29.37
CA ILE A 110 -28.79 7.73 -29.00
C ILE A 110 -28.04 7.93 -27.66
N GLY A 111 -28.46 8.90 -26.83
CA GLY A 111 -27.84 9.16 -25.52
C GLY A 111 -27.56 7.88 -24.72
N TYR A 112 -26.49 7.90 -23.90
CA TYR A 112 -26.00 6.74 -23.15
C TYR A 112 -27.09 5.75 -22.74
N PHE A 113 -26.82 4.47 -22.99
CA PHE A 113 -27.77 3.44 -22.67
C PHE A 113 -27.88 3.25 -21.17
N VAL A 114 -29.07 3.47 -20.62
CA VAL A 114 -29.34 3.19 -19.20
C VAL A 114 -29.25 1.68 -18.94
N ASP A 115 -29.50 0.87 -19.97
CA ASP A 115 -29.45 -0.58 -19.93
C ASP A 115 -28.67 -1.14 -21.12
N ALA A 116 -27.46 -1.62 -20.87
CA ALA A 116 -26.58 -2.28 -21.83
C ALA A 116 -26.63 -3.81 -21.74
N SER A 117 -27.68 -4.38 -21.16
CA SER A 117 -27.85 -5.83 -21.14
C SER A 117 -28.04 -6.41 -22.54
N GLU A 118 -27.58 -7.65 -22.71
CA GLU A 118 -27.64 -8.34 -24.00
C GLU A 118 -29.09 -8.54 -24.50
N GLU A 119 -30.05 -8.66 -23.59
CA GLU A 119 -31.48 -8.83 -23.91
C GLU A 119 -32.12 -7.55 -24.46
N VAL A 120 -31.55 -6.38 -24.15
CA VAL A 120 -32.13 -5.08 -24.49
C VAL A 120 -31.41 -4.45 -25.67
N ILE A 121 -30.07 -4.47 -25.65
CA ILE A 121 -29.23 -3.83 -26.67
C ILE A 121 -28.66 -4.81 -27.68
N GLY A 122 -28.59 -6.09 -27.32
CA GLY A 122 -27.85 -7.09 -28.06
C GLY A 122 -26.35 -7.04 -27.77
N THR A 123 -25.57 -7.67 -28.63
CA THR A 123 -24.12 -7.83 -28.46
C THR A 123 -23.40 -6.49 -28.31
N ASN A 124 -22.77 -6.27 -27.15
CA ASN A 124 -21.96 -5.12 -26.84
C ASN A 124 -20.79 -5.49 -25.89
N SER A 125 -19.79 -4.63 -25.78
CA SER A 125 -18.58 -4.91 -24.98
C SER A 125 -18.90 -5.09 -23.49
N THR A 126 -19.78 -4.26 -22.92
CA THR A 126 -20.18 -4.33 -21.51
C THR A 126 -20.79 -5.69 -21.15
N CYS A 127 -21.82 -6.14 -21.89
CA CYS A 127 -22.47 -7.41 -21.59
C CYS A 127 -21.52 -8.59 -21.78
N LEU A 128 -20.68 -8.57 -22.82
CA LEU A 128 -19.70 -9.63 -23.05
C LEU A 128 -18.59 -9.65 -22.02
N ALA A 129 -18.14 -8.49 -21.54
CA ALA A 129 -17.14 -8.41 -20.47
C ALA A 129 -17.68 -9.03 -19.16
N ILE A 130 -18.99 -8.87 -18.89
CA ILE A 130 -19.66 -9.49 -17.74
C ILE A 130 -19.83 -11.00 -17.96
N LEU A 131 -20.38 -11.42 -19.11
CA LEU A 131 -20.69 -12.82 -19.40
C LEU A 131 -19.44 -13.70 -19.53
N GLU A 132 -18.41 -13.19 -20.19
CA GLU A 132 -17.16 -13.91 -20.44
C GLU A 132 -16.12 -13.69 -19.33
N ASN A 133 -16.43 -12.82 -18.35
CA ASN A 133 -15.56 -12.47 -17.23
C ASN A 133 -14.12 -12.10 -17.66
N LYS A 134 -14.00 -11.30 -18.73
CA LYS A 134 -12.71 -10.85 -19.29
C LYS A 134 -12.89 -9.52 -20.03
N PRO A 135 -11.84 -8.72 -20.22
CA PRO A 135 -11.91 -7.55 -21.09
C PRO A 135 -12.36 -7.95 -22.50
N PHE A 136 -13.29 -7.20 -23.07
CA PHE A 136 -13.91 -7.53 -24.34
C PHE A 136 -14.01 -6.31 -25.26
N MET A 137 -13.78 -6.54 -26.54
CA MET A 137 -13.85 -5.54 -27.60
C MET A 137 -14.83 -5.99 -28.68
N VAL A 138 -15.74 -5.08 -29.04
CA VAL A 138 -16.80 -5.28 -30.05
C VAL A 138 -16.67 -4.17 -31.08
N ILE A 139 -16.52 -4.54 -32.35
CA ILE A 139 -16.21 -3.59 -33.43
C ILE A 139 -17.27 -3.70 -34.53
N GLY A 140 -17.92 -2.58 -34.82
CA GLY A 140 -18.79 -2.44 -35.98
C GLY A 140 -19.81 -3.58 -36.11
N PRO A 141 -19.78 -4.39 -37.18
CA PRO A 141 -20.72 -5.49 -37.39
C PRO A 141 -20.72 -6.59 -36.32
N ASP A 142 -19.74 -6.64 -35.41
CA ASP A 142 -19.79 -7.52 -34.24
C ASP A 142 -21.01 -7.20 -33.33
N HIS A 143 -21.50 -5.96 -33.36
CA HIS A 143 -22.74 -5.61 -32.68
C HIS A 143 -23.94 -6.27 -33.37
N TYR A 144 -24.83 -6.83 -32.56
CA TYR A 144 -26.02 -7.50 -33.09
C TYR A 144 -26.99 -6.52 -33.75
N LYS A 145 -27.15 -5.31 -33.20
CA LYS A 145 -28.05 -4.29 -33.75
C LYS A 145 -27.31 -3.43 -34.80
N TYR A 146 -27.93 -3.25 -35.95
CA TYR A 146 -27.32 -2.59 -37.11
C TYR A 146 -26.84 -1.17 -36.84
N ILE A 147 -27.60 -0.40 -36.05
CA ILE A 147 -27.26 0.98 -35.73
C ILE A 147 -25.91 1.13 -35.02
N PHE A 148 -25.43 0.06 -34.36
CA PHE A 148 -24.16 0.10 -33.66
C PHE A 148 -22.96 -0.25 -34.54
N HIS A 149 -23.18 -0.53 -35.83
CA HIS A 149 -22.11 -0.91 -36.75
C HIS A 149 -21.12 0.22 -37.05
N GLN A 150 -21.46 1.45 -36.68
CA GLN A 150 -20.57 2.61 -36.75
C GLN A 150 -19.69 2.81 -35.52
N PHE A 151 -19.97 2.08 -34.43
CA PHE A 151 -19.24 2.20 -33.18
C PHE A 151 -18.28 1.04 -32.96
N SER A 152 -17.24 1.36 -32.21
CA SER A 152 -16.35 0.40 -31.57
C SER A 152 -16.46 0.59 -30.07
N CYS A 153 -16.52 -0.51 -29.31
CA CYS A 153 -16.63 -0.46 -27.86
C CYS A 153 -15.65 -1.42 -27.21
N VAL A 154 -15.12 -1.01 -26.05
CA VAL A 154 -14.16 -1.77 -25.25
C VAL A 154 -14.61 -1.71 -23.82
N ALA A 155 -14.77 -2.85 -23.16
CA ALA A 155 -15.12 -2.90 -21.75
C ALA A 155 -14.23 -3.87 -20.98
N ALA A 156 -13.98 -3.55 -19.72
CA ALA A 156 -13.29 -4.42 -18.79
C ALA A 156 -14.09 -4.57 -17.50
N PRO A 157 -14.23 -5.81 -16.97
CA PRO A 157 -14.91 -6.02 -15.71
C PRO A 157 -14.07 -5.48 -14.55
N PHE A 158 -14.78 -5.03 -13.53
CA PHE A 158 -14.23 -4.76 -12.21
C PHE A 158 -14.94 -5.59 -11.14
N TYR A 159 -14.23 -5.93 -10.07
CA TYR A 159 -14.63 -6.93 -9.09
C TYR A 159 -14.81 -6.38 -7.68
N ASN A 160 -15.71 -7.02 -6.93
CA ASN A 160 -15.80 -6.92 -5.48
C ASN A 160 -14.63 -7.67 -4.81
N GLU A 161 -14.48 -7.53 -3.49
CA GLU A 161 -13.43 -8.23 -2.73
C GLU A 161 -13.54 -9.75 -2.77
N ASP A 162 -14.76 -10.29 -2.93
CA ASP A 162 -15.01 -11.72 -3.07
C ASP A 162 -14.72 -12.26 -4.49
N ASN A 163 -14.10 -11.43 -5.36
CA ASN A 163 -13.86 -11.68 -6.79
C ASN A 163 -15.13 -11.87 -7.64
N SER A 164 -16.32 -11.53 -7.13
CA SER A 164 -17.53 -11.44 -7.95
C SER A 164 -17.49 -10.16 -8.81
N ILE A 165 -18.06 -10.23 -10.02
CA ILE A 165 -18.17 -9.06 -10.90
C ILE A 165 -19.06 -8.00 -10.24
N ALA A 166 -18.53 -6.81 -10.03
CA ALA A 166 -19.24 -5.65 -9.52
C ALA A 166 -19.82 -4.80 -10.65
N GLY A 167 -19.15 -4.77 -11.80
CA GLY A 167 -19.58 -4.02 -12.97
C GLY A 167 -18.50 -3.96 -14.05
N THR A 168 -18.60 -2.99 -14.97
CA THR A 168 -17.62 -2.78 -16.04
C THR A 168 -17.29 -1.30 -16.24
N VAL A 169 -16.03 -1.04 -16.60
CA VAL A 169 -15.64 0.23 -17.23
C VAL A 169 -15.72 0.03 -18.73
N ASN A 170 -16.45 0.90 -19.42
CA ASN A 170 -16.64 0.85 -20.88
C ASN A 170 -16.17 2.14 -21.54
N ALA A 171 -15.45 1.99 -22.64
CA ALA A 171 -15.08 3.04 -23.56
C ALA A 171 -15.81 2.85 -24.90
N SER A 172 -16.40 3.91 -25.42
CA SER A 172 -17.12 3.90 -26.70
C SER A 172 -16.50 4.89 -27.67
N PHE A 173 -16.49 4.51 -28.94
CA PHE A 173 -15.81 5.27 -29.98
C PHE A 173 -16.61 5.28 -31.28
N VAL A 174 -16.61 6.42 -31.97
CA VAL A 174 -17.18 6.61 -33.31
C VAL A 174 -16.08 6.41 -34.35
N HIS A 175 -16.36 5.64 -35.41
CA HIS A 175 -15.55 5.54 -36.64
C HIS A 175 -14.04 5.25 -36.47
N THR A 176 -13.61 4.70 -35.33
CA THR A 176 -12.20 4.52 -35.00
C THR A 176 -11.81 3.05 -34.91
N SER A 177 -10.59 2.77 -35.37
CA SER A 177 -9.92 1.49 -35.18
C SER A 177 -9.46 1.36 -33.73
N VAL A 178 -10.21 0.61 -32.93
CA VAL A 178 -9.78 0.19 -31.58
C VAL A 178 -8.80 -0.97 -31.68
N ASN A 179 -7.80 -0.99 -30.81
CA ASN A 179 -6.76 -2.03 -30.79
C ASN A 179 -6.56 -2.59 -29.37
N ASN A 180 -5.58 -3.49 -29.22
CA ASN A 180 -5.26 -4.09 -27.92
C ASN A 180 -4.73 -3.07 -26.90
N ASP A 181 -4.11 -1.97 -27.34
CA ASP A 181 -3.65 -0.92 -26.42
C ASP A 181 -4.85 -0.21 -25.78
N THR A 182 -5.90 0.06 -26.55
CA THR A 182 -7.18 0.57 -26.03
C THR A 182 -7.77 -0.39 -25.00
N LEU A 183 -7.75 -1.70 -25.27
CA LEU A 183 -8.21 -2.73 -24.33
C LEU A 183 -7.41 -2.71 -23.01
N ASN A 184 -6.09 -2.55 -23.08
CA ASN A 184 -5.22 -2.48 -21.92
C ASN A 184 -5.44 -1.20 -21.10
N VAL A 185 -5.69 -0.07 -21.76
CA VAL A 185 -6.05 1.18 -21.07
C VAL A 185 -7.36 1.02 -20.31
N VAL A 186 -8.41 0.50 -20.95
CA VAL A 186 -9.71 0.29 -20.29
C VAL A 186 -9.61 -0.73 -19.16
N TYR A 187 -8.81 -1.79 -19.33
CA TYR A 187 -8.54 -2.75 -18.24
C TYR A 187 -7.83 -2.08 -17.06
N SER A 188 -6.85 -1.22 -17.32
CA SER A 188 -6.13 -0.47 -16.29
C SER A 188 -7.06 0.50 -15.55
N LEU A 189 -7.98 1.16 -16.28
CA LEU A 189 -9.02 2.00 -15.67
C LEU A 189 -9.98 1.17 -14.81
N ALA A 190 -10.34 -0.05 -15.21
CA ALA A 190 -11.15 -0.94 -14.38
C ALA A 190 -10.44 -1.32 -13.08
N ARG A 191 -9.15 -1.70 -13.13
CA ARG A 191 -8.33 -1.96 -11.92
C ARG A 191 -8.22 -0.73 -11.02
N LEU A 192 -8.06 0.44 -11.63
CA LEU A 192 -7.98 1.70 -10.91
C LEU A 192 -9.30 2.02 -10.19
N TYR A 193 -10.43 1.82 -10.87
CA TYR A 193 -11.77 2.00 -10.30
C TYR A 193 -11.98 1.05 -9.10
N GLU A 194 -11.58 -0.23 -9.21
CA GLU A 194 -11.61 -1.16 -8.07
C GLU A 194 -10.81 -0.64 -6.88
N SER A 195 -9.58 -0.19 -7.13
CA SER A 195 -8.66 0.20 -6.08
C SER A 195 -9.06 1.50 -5.40
N LEU A 196 -9.46 2.51 -6.18
CA LEU A 196 -9.79 3.83 -5.66
C LEU A 196 -11.18 3.86 -5.02
N ILE A 197 -12.15 3.19 -5.64
CA ILE A 197 -13.57 3.36 -5.30
C ILE A 197 -14.08 2.15 -4.52
N LEU A 198 -13.99 0.93 -5.04
CA LEU A 198 -14.60 -0.22 -4.37
C LEU A 198 -13.89 -0.64 -3.09
N LYS A 199 -12.56 -0.77 -3.11
CA LYS A 199 -11.78 -1.16 -1.92
C LYS A 199 -11.81 -0.09 -0.82
N ARG A 200 -11.96 1.19 -1.18
CA ARG A 200 -12.20 2.26 -0.21
C ARG A 200 -13.64 2.30 0.27
N GLU A 201 -14.64 2.10 -0.59
CA GLU A 201 -16.03 2.02 -0.16
C GLU A 201 -16.27 0.89 0.83
N VAL A 202 -15.59 -0.25 0.72
CA VAL A 202 -15.64 -1.31 1.74
C VAL A 202 -14.99 -0.84 3.04
N ALA A 203 -13.86 -0.13 2.99
CA ALA A 203 -13.24 0.46 4.18
C ALA A 203 -14.14 1.52 4.83
N THR A 204 -14.82 2.37 4.04
CA THR A 204 -15.72 3.42 4.52
C THR A 204 -17.08 2.87 4.99
N LYS A 205 -17.66 1.87 4.31
CA LYS A 205 -18.89 1.18 4.74
C LYS A 205 -18.65 0.30 5.96
N SER A 206 -17.46 -0.29 6.11
CA SER A 206 -17.01 -0.92 7.35
C SER A 206 -16.88 0.09 8.49
N GLN A 207 -16.58 1.37 8.19
CA GLN A 207 -16.55 2.45 9.17
C GLN A 207 -17.94 3.05 9.46
N GLU A 208 -18.87 3.07 8.49
CA GLU A 208 -20.23 3.63 8.62
C GLU A 208 -21.24 2.64 9.22
N GLN A 209 -21.22 1.35 8.86
CA GLN A 209 -21.98 0.31 9.57
C GLN A 209 -21.50 0.12 11.02
N GLN A 210 -20.25 0.53 11.29
CA GLN A 210 -19.74 0.63 12.65
C GLN A 210 -20.25 1.87 13.39
N LYS A 211 -20.69 2.96 12.74
CA LYS A 211 -21.14 4.18 13.44
C LYS A 211 -22.52 4.03 14.10
N ASP A 212 -23.47 3.34 13.46
CA ASP A 212 -24.85 3.24 13.99
C ASP A 212 -25.00 2.20 15.12
N ASN A 213 -24.05 1.26 15.25
CA ASN A 213 -24.01 0.30 16.36
C ASN A 213 -22.98 0.65 17.46
N LYS A 214 -22.22 1.75 17.33
CA LYS A 214 -21.12 2.14 18.24
C LYS A 214 -21.48 3.15 19.34
N VAL A 215 -22.74 3.32 19.73
CA VAL A 215 -23.02 4.03 21.00
C VAL A 215 -22.76 3.13 22.21
N LYS A 216 -22.64 1.80 22.05
CA LYS A 216 -22.33 0.88 23.16
C LYS A 216 -21.40 -0.25 22.68
N ASP A 217 -20.16 -0.25 23.18
CA ASP A 217 -19.29 -1.44 23.35
C ASP A 217 -18.27 -1.93 22.30
N GLN A 218 -17.66 -1.09 21.45
CA GLN A 218 -16.37 -1.49 20.82
C GLN A 218 -15.31 -0.39 20.88
N LYS A 219 -14.46 -0.45 21.91
CA LYS A 219 -13.15 0.21 21.95
C LYS A 219 -12.30 -0.29 20.79
N GLU A 220 -11.69 0.61 20.03
CA GLU A 220 -10.47 0.29 19.28
C GLU A 220 -9.49 -0.35 20.27
N ARG A 221 -9.07 -1.59 20.01
CA ARG A 221 -8.09 -2.26 20.88
C ARG A 221 -6.72 -1.72 20.53
N TYR A 222 -6.39 -0.56 21.10
CA TYR A 222 -5.04 -0.01 21.10
C TYR A 222 -4.04 -1.04 21.62
N PHE A 223 -2.80 -1.00 21.11
CA PHE A 223 -1.74 -1.83 21.65
C PHE A 223 -1.56 -1.58 23.15
N THR A 224 -1.16 -2.63 23.85
CA THR A 224 -0.81 -2.64 25.27
C THR A 224 0.66 -3.02 25.42
N PHE A 225 1.24 -2.88 26.61
CA PHE A 225 2.63 -3.32 26.80
C PHE A 225 2.82 -4.84 26.65
N LYS A 226 1.73 -5.63 26.61
CA LYS A 226 1.79 -7.07 26.33
C LYS A 226 2.03 -7.38 24.85
N ASP A 227 1.70 -6.44 23.97
CA ASP A 227 1.86 -6.58 22.52
C ASP A 227 3.28 -6.20 22.05
N ILE A 228 4.10 -5.64 22.94
CA ILE A 228 5.51 -5.33 22.67
C ILE A 228 6.34 -6.58 22.94
N LEU A 229 6.84 -7.19 21.86
CA LEU A 229 7.62 -8.42 21.92
C LEU A 229 9.10 -8.13 22.17
N GLY A 230 9.69 -8.94 23.05
CA GLY A 230 11.12 -8.92 23.36
C GLY A 230 11.39 -9.41 24.79
N GLN A 231 12.62 -9.87 25.00
CA GLN A 231 13.14 -10.40 26.26
C GLN A 231 14.45 -9.73 26.69
N SER A 232 15.03 -8.89 25.84
CA SER A 232 16.25 -8.14 26.13
C SER A 232 16.08 -7.19 27.32
N GLU A 233 17.15 -7.02 28.11
CA GLU A 233 17.12 -6.13 29.27
C GLU A 233 16.81 -4.67 28.85
N CYS A 234 17.34 -4.24 27.69
CA CYS A 234 17.11 -2.88 27.20
C CYS A 234 15.64 -2.63 26.86
N ILE A 235 14.92 -3.55 26.20
CA ILE A 235 13.49 -3.37 25.92
C ILE A 235 12.65 -3.45 27.19
N TYR A 236 13.04 -4.32 28.13
CA TYR A 236 12.37 -4.44 29.43
C TYR A 236 12.43 -3.11 30.22
N GLN A 237 13.60 -2.47 30.27
CA GLN A 237 13.76 -1.17 30.91
C GLN A 237 12.95 -0.07 30.21
N THR A 238 12.89 -0.07 28.87
CA THR A 238 12.03 0.85 28.13
C THR A 238 10.56 0.65 28.52
N ILE A 239 10.05 -0.58 28.50
CA ILE A 239 8.65 -0.89 28.90
C ILE A 239 8.37 -0.45 30.34
N LYS A 240 9.29 -0.74 31.28
CA LYS A 240 9.15 -0.34 32.68
C LYS A 240 9.03 1.18 32.84
N THR A 241 9.83 1.93 32.09
CA THR A 241 9.78 3.40 32.10
C THR A 241 8.49 3.90 31.45
N SER A 242 8.06 3.30 30.33
CA SER A 242 6.79 3.63 29.68
C SER A 242 5.57 3.39 30.56
N LYS A 243 5.57 2.33 31.39
CA LYS A 243 4.51 2.09 32.39
C LYS A 243 4.42 3.19 33.44
N ARG A 244 5.57 3.67 33.93
CA ARG A 244 5.61 4.82 34.86
C ARG A 244 5.09 6.09 34.19
N ALA A 245 5.47 6.30 32.93
CA ALA A 245 4.97 7.42 32.14
C ALA A 245 3.44 7.34 31.94
N ALA A 246 2.88 6.14 31.70
CA ALA A 246 1.44 5.90 31.54
C ALA A 246 0.61 6.30 32.78
N ALA A 247 1.16 6.14 33.99
CA ALA A 247 0.48 6.43 35.25
C ALA A 247 0.25 7.94 35.50
N VAL A 248 0.96 8.81 34.79
CA VAL A 248 0.90 10.27 34.92
C VAL A 248 0.46 10.94 33.63
N ASP A 249 -0.03 12.17 33.74
CA ASP A 249 -0.53 12.95 32.60
C ASP A 249 0.54 13.84 31.94
N ALA A 250 1.82 13.59 32.24
CA ALA A 250 2.94 14.34 31.70
C ALA A 250 3.15 14.06 30.20
N SER A 251 3.71 15.06 29.49
CA SER A 251 4.17 14.91 28.11
C SER A 251 5.27 13.86 28.02
N VAL A 252 5.21 13.01 26.99
CA VAL A 252 6.22 11.98 26.75
C VAL A 252 6.87 12.21 25.39
N LEU A 253 8.20 12.24 25.35
CA LEU A 253 8.97 12.26 24.11
C LEU A 253 9.57 10.87 23.87
N ILE A 254 9.19 10.23 22.76
CA ILE A 254 9.70 8.94 22.33
C ILE A 254 10.77 9.16 21.25
N TYR A 255 12.01 8.89 21.59
CA TYR A 255 13.10 8.85 20.64
C TYR A 255 13.36 7.41 20.17
N GLY A 256 13.52 7.23 18.87
CA GLY A 256 13.91 5.93 18.31
C GLY A 256 13.94 5.94 16.79
N GLU A 257 14.77 5.08 16.22
CA GLU A 257 14.94 4.98 14.77
C GLU A 257 13.65 4.63 14.03
N SER A 258 13.64 4.81 12.71
CA SER A 258 12.50 4.41 11.89
C SER A 258 12.25 2.90 12.01
N GLY A 259 10.98 2.51 12.15
CA GLY A 259 10.58 1.11 12.27
C GLY A 259 10.84 0.45 13.63
N SER A 260 11.26 1.19 14.65
CA SER A 260 11.54 0.66 16.01
C SER A 260 10.30 0.36 16.86
N GLY A 261 9.12 0.88 16.48
CA GLY A 261 7.85 0.66 17.18
C GLY A 261 7.33 1.85 18.02
N LYS A 262 7.75 3.09 17.74
CA LYS A 262 7.34 4.30 18.48
C LYS A 262 5.82 4.43 18.67
N GLU A 263 5.03 4.19 17.63
CA GLU A 263 3.57 4.25 17.71
C GLU A 263 2.97 3.17 18.63
N VAL A 264 3.53 1.95 18.59
CA VAL A 264 3.10 0.85 19.47
C VAL A 264 3.31 1.23 20.94
N PHE A 265 4.45 1.86 21.25
CA PHE A 265 4.72 2.41 22.59
C PHE A 265 3.75 3.54 22.95
N ALA A 266 3.46 4.47 22.03
CA ALA A 266 2.52 5.56 22.28
C ALA A 266 1.10 5.04 22.59
N GLN A 267 0.63 4.07 21.81
CA GLN A 267 -0.65 3.41 22.05
C GLN A 267 -0.66 2.65 23.39
N ALA A 268 0.40 1.92 23.72
CA ALA A 268 0.52 1.23 25.02
C ALA A 268 0.50 2.18 26.21
N ILE A 269 1.18 3.33 26.11
CA ILE A 269 1.16 4.39 27.12
C ILE A 269 -0.24 4.99 27.28
N HIS A 270 -1.00 5.15 26.19
CA HIS A 270 -2.38 5.60 26.24
C HIS A 270 -3.30 4.55 26.88
N SER A 271 -3.21 3.28 26.45
CA SER A 271 -4.01 2.15 26.93
C SER A 271 -3.91 1.91 28.43
N GLU A 272 -2.74 2.15 29.03
CA GLU A 272 -2.50 1.98 30.46
C GLU A 272 -2.58 3.31 31.26
N SER A 273 -3.08 4.38 30.64
CA SER A 273 -3.25 5.67 31.30
C SER A 273 -4.64 5.90 31.88
N LYS A 274 -4.78 6.99 32.66
CA LYS A 274 -6.08 7.48 33.14
C LYS A 274 -7.02 7.88 31.99
N ARG A 275 -6.48 8.19 30.80
CA ARG A 275 -7.22 8.58 29.60
C ARG A 275 -7.52 7.40 28.66
N ASN A 276 -7.33 6.15 29.09
CA ASN A 276 -7.51 4.94 28.24
C ASN A 276 -8.93 4.62 27.73
N ARG A 277 -9.91 5.44 28.09
CA ARG A 277 -11.28 5.39 27.55
C ARG A 277 -11.59 6.56 26.61
N GLN A 278 -10.65 7.48 26.47
CA GLN A 278 -10.77 8.70 25.65
C GLN A 278 -10.09 8.48 24.31
N HIS A 279 -10.28 9.42 23.38
CA HIS A 279 -9.70 9.33 22.04
C HIS A 279 -8.16 9.31 22.08
N PHE A 280 -7.57 8.48 21.23
CA PHE A 280 -6.16 8.54 20.86
C PHE A 280 -6.05 9.04 19.41
N VAL A 281 -5.52 10.23 19.22
CA VAL A 281 -5.40 10.86 17.90
C VAL A 281 -3.94 10.83 17.47
N ALA A 282 -3.61 10.05 16.44
CA ALA A 282 -2.27 9.94 15.90
C ALA A 282 -2.09 10.78 14.64
N ILE A 283 -1.01 11.56 14.58
CA ILE A 283 -0.68 12.47 13.47
C ILE A 283 0.78 12.26 13.09
N ASN A 284 1.02 11.92 11.83
CA ASN A 284 2.38 11.92 11.27
C ASN A 284 2.68 13.28 10.64
N CYS A 285 3.53 14.09 11.31
CA CYS A 285 3.87 15.42 10.86
C CYS A 285 4.67 15.44 9.54
N GLY A 286 5.36 14.35 9.20
CA GLY A 286 6.08 14.20 7.94
C GLY A 286 5.19 13.85 6.74
N ALA A 287 3.99 13.28 6.99
CA ALA A 287 3.06 12.89 5.93
C ALA A 287 2.16 14.04 5.45
N ILE A 288 1.99 15.08 6.26
CA ILE A 288 1.14 16.24 5.92
C ILE A 288 2.00 17.28 5.18
N PRO A 289 1.55 17.79 4.01
CA PRO A 289 2.24 18.86 3.31
C PRO A 289 2.49 20.07 4.23
N ARG A 290 3.67 20.69 4.12
CA ARG A 290 4.08 21.81 5.00
C ARG A 290 3.09 22.96 5.02
N ASP A 291 2.44 23.24 3.90
CA ASP A 291 1.47 24.33 3.77
C ASP A 291 0.09 23.97 4.37
N LEU A 292 -0.18 22.70 4.64
CA LEU A 292 -1.45 22.21 5.17
C LEU A 292 -1.37 21.79 6.64
N ILE A 293 -0.18 21.49 7.17
CA ILE A 293 -0.03 21.00 8.55
C ILE A 293 -0.64 21.94 9.59
N GLU A 294 -0.58 23.25 9.35
CA GLU A 294 -1.19 24.24 10.25
C GLU A 294 -2.72 24.15 10.25
N SER A 295 -3.34 24.10 9.08
CA SER A 295 -4.80 24.06 8.96
C SER A 295 -5.39 22.70 9.37
N GLU A 296 -4.63 21.61 9.23
CA GLU A 296 -4.99 20.29 9.76
C GLU A 296 -4.93 20.24 11.29
N LEU A 297 -3.86 20.77 11.91
CA LEU A 297 -3.69 20.74 13.36
C LEU A 297 -4.66 21.68 14.08
N PHE A 298 -4.76 22.92 13.62
CA PHE A 298 -5.50 23.98 14.32
C PHE A 298 -6.91 24.21 13.77
N GLY A 299 -7.25 23.64 12.62
CA GLY A 299 -8.49 23.94 11.93
C GLY A 299 -8.48 25.33 11.31
N TYR A 300 -9.56 25.68 10.62
CA TYR A 300 -9.69 26.98 9.97
C TYR A 300 -11.13 27.48 9.93
N GLU A 301 -11.28 28.80 9.95
CA GLU A 301 -12.56 29.48 9.78
C GLU A 301 -12.91 29.67 8.31
N ILE A 302 -14.18 29.97 8.03
CA ILE A 302 -14.66 30.21 6.66
C ILE A 302 -13.89 31.40 6.04
N GLY A 303 -13.34 31.20 4.84
CA GLY A 303 -12.66 32.27 4.10
C GLY A 303 -11.21 32.55 4.53
N SER A 304 -10.60 31.67 5.33
CA SER A 304 -9.22 31.84 5.80
C SER A 304 -8.14 31.82 4.70
N PHE A 305 -8.37 31.10 3.60
CA PHE A 305 -7.48 31.01 2.44
C PHE A 305 -8.23 30.54 1.18
N THR A 306 -7.60 30.64 0.01
CA THR A 306 -8.15 30.18 -1.27
C THR A 306 -8.33 28.66 -1.26
N GLY A 307 -9.58 28.19 -1.32
CA GLY A 307 -9.93 26.76 -1.23
C GLY A 307 -10.42 26.32 0.16
N ALA A 308 -10.53 27.22 1.13
CA ALA A 308 -11.17 26.92 2.42
C ALA A 308 -12.63 26.47 2.22
N ALA A 309 -13.03 25.39 2.90
CA ALA A 309 -14.40 24.90 2.87
C ALA A 309 -15.37 25.97 3.39
N LYS A 310 -16.56 26.06 2.76
CA LYS A 310 -17.61 27.04 3.10
C LYS A 310 -18.15 26.94 4.54
N LYS A 311 -17.80 25.89 5.28
CA LYS A 311 -18.21 25.68 6.69
C LYS A 311 -17.04 25.75 7.69
N GLY A 312 -15.82 26.05 7.23
CA GLY A 312 -14.60 25.89 8.03
C GLY A 312 -14.28 24.40 8.27
N LYS A 313 -13.25 24.14 9.08
CA LYS A 313 -12.84 22.78 9.47
C LYS A 313 -12.33 22.80 10.92
N GLU A 314 -12.78 21.82 11.70
CA GLU A 314 -12.23 21.53 13.04
C GLU A 314 -10.78 21.03 12.94
N GLY A 315 -9.94 21.47 13.87
CA GLY A 315 -8.54 21.03 13.94
C GLY A 315 -8.37 19.70 14.68
N LEU A 316 -7.32 18.96 14.36
CA LEU A 316 -7.02 17.70 15.04
C LEU A 316 -6.71 17.89 16.53
N LEU A 317 -6.21 19.06 16.94
CA LEU A 317 -6.04 19.42 18.36
C LEU A 317 -7.39 19.54 19.08
N GLU A 318 -8.38 20.17 18.44
CA GLU A 318 -9.73 20.30 18.99
C GLU A 318 -10.37 18.91 19.15
N TYR A 319 -10.25 18.08 18.10
CA TYR A 319 -10.75 16.71 18.10
C TYR A 319 -10.09 15.80 19.15
N ALA A 320 -8.80 16.02 19.46
CA ALA A 320 -8.06 15.27 20.46
C ALA A 320 -8.32 15.72 21.92
N SER A 321 -9.09 16.79 22.12
CA SER A 321 -9.38 17.34 23.45
C SER A 321 -10.12 16.32 24.34
N GLY A 322 -9.73 16.25 25.61
CA GLY A 322 -10.10 15.21 26.57
C GLY A 322 -9.31 13.89 26.43
N GLY A 323 -8.57 13.72 25.33
CA GLY A 323 -7.87 12.48 24.97
C GLY A 323 -6.35 12.57 25.04
N THR A 324 -5.70 11.79 24.18
CA THR A 324 -4.25 11.78 23.97
C THR A 324 -3.94 12.09 22.51
N LEU A 325 -3.03 13.03 22.29
CA LEU A 325 -2.49 13.36 20.98
C LEU A 325 -1.11 12.74 20.82
N PHE A 326 -0.94 11.94 19.78
CA PHE A 326 0.34 11.41 19.36
C PHE A 326 0.84 12.14 18.12
N LEU A 327 1.99 12.81 18.24
CA LEU A 327 2.67 13.46 17.13
C LEU A 327 3.90 12.64 16.74
N ASP A 328 3.86 11.96 15.59
CA ASP A 328 5.02 11.26 15.03
C ASP A 328 5.81 12.18 14.08
N GLU A 329 7.12 11.95 14.03
CA GLU A 329 8.08 12.77 13.29
C GLU A 329 8.00 14.28 13.61
N VAL A 330 7.98 14.63 14.90
CA VAL A 330 7.88 16.06 15.33
C VAL A 330 9.02 16.93 14.81
N GLU A 331 10.18 16.36 14.52
CA GLU A 331 11.31 17.05 13.89
C GLU A 331 11.00 17.55 12.47
N SER A 332 9.99 16.99 11.82
CA SER A 332 9.58 17.37 10.46
C SER A 332 8.65 18.59 10.45
N MET A 333 8.20 19.05 11.63
CA MET A 333 7.26 20.16 11.77
C MET A 333 7.92 21.52 11.44
N PRO A 334 7.29 22.39 10.61
CA PRO A 334 7.79 23.74 10.36
C PRO A 334 7.89 24.58 11.64
N LEU A 335 8.92 25.44 11.74
CA LEU A 335 9.14 26.32 12.91
C LEU A 335 7.93 27.19 13.25
N SER A 336 7.18 27.67 12.25
CA SER A 336 5.96 28.45 12.45
C SER A 336 4.88 27.67 13.21
N VAL A 337 4.73 26.39 12.89
CA VAL A 337 3.78 25.48 13.54
C VAL A 337 4.27 25.07 14.93
N GLN A 338 5.59 24.89 15.11
CA GLN A 338 6.19 24.63 16.42
C GLN A 338 5.84 25.75 17.44
N VAL A 339 5.89 27.01 17.02
CA VAL A 339 5.48 28.15 17.88
C VAL A 339 4.01 28.04 18.29
N LYS A 340 3.12 27.66 17.36
CA LYS A 340 1.69 27.53 17.65
C LYS A 340 1.40 26.34 18.56
N ILE A 341 2.09 25.21 18.38
CA ILE A 341 1.97 24.06 19.27
C ILE A 341 2.45 24.41 20.68
N LEU A 342 3.59 25.09 20.81
CA LEU A 342 4.06 25.55 22.11
C LEU A 342 3.02 26.43 22.83
N ARG A 343 2.39 27.36 22.09
CA ARG A 343 1.31 28.20 22.63
C ARG A 343 0.12 27.36 23.06
N ALA A 344 -0.34 26.46 22.20
CA ALA A 344 -1.47 25.56 22.47
C ALA A 344 -1.27 24.75 23.75
N LEU A 345 -0.08 24.16 23.91
CA LEU A 345 0.28 23.39 25.10
C LEU A 345 0.38 24.27 26.35
N SER A 346 0.86 25.50 26.21
CA SER A 346 1.10 26.41 27.34
C SER A 346 -0.17 27.08 27.85
N SER A 347 -1.04 27.55 26.96
CA SER A 347 -2.29 28.24 27.31
C SER A 347 -3.49 27.29 27.45
N ALA A 348 -3.34 26.00 27.14
CA ALA A 348 -4.44 25.03 27.05
C ALA A 348 -5.58 25.56 26.15
N SER A 349 -5.21 26.27 25.08
CA SER A 349 -6.16 26.87 24.15
C SER A 349 -5.56 27.06 22.77
N ILE A 350 -6.39 26.93 21.74
CA ILE A 350 -6.02 27.14 20.34
C ILE A 350 -6.89 28.20 19.70
N THR A 351 -6.43 28.74 18.58
CA THR A 351 -7.23 29.59 17.70
C THR A 351 -7.15 29.03 16.29
N ARG A 352 -8.29 28.83 15.65
CA ARG A 352 -8.37 28.37 14.25
C ARG A 352 -7.68 29.37 13.31
N VAL A 353 -7.16 28.89 12.19
CA VAL A 353 -6.55 29.75 11.17
C VAL A 353 -7.60 30.73 10.64
N GLY A 354 -7.26 32.02 10.64
CA GLY A 354 -8.18 33.11 10.28
C GLY A 354 -9.23 33.46 11.35
N GLY A 355 -9.30 32.71 12.44
CA GLY A 355 -10.20 32.96 13.56
C GLY A 355 -9.59 33.85 14.64
N LEU A 356 -10.44 34.42 15.49
CA LEU A 356 -10.04 35.19 16.69
C LEU A 356 -10.50 34.53 17.99
N LYS A 357 -11.41 33.56 17.92
CA LYS A 357 -12.01 32.92 19.11
C LYS A 357 -11.04 31.89 19.69
N PRO A 358 -10.61 32.03 20.95
CA PRO A 358 -9.86 30.98 21.63
C PRO A 358 -10.78 29.80 21.97
N ILE A 359 -10.27 28.59 21.77
CA ILE A 359 -10.94 27.32 22.05
C ILE A 359 -10.10 26.58 23.08
N SER A 360 -10.67 26.29 24.26
CA SER A 360 -9.94 25.57 25.30
C SER A 360 -9.77 24.10 24.91
N ILE A 361 -8.58 23.56 25.13
CA ILE A 361 -8.22 22.17 24.85
C ILE A 361 -7.57 21.53 26.08
N ASP A 362 -7.87 20.26 26.33
CA ASP A 362 -7.22 19.44 27.36
C ASP A 362 -6.64 18.18 26.74
N ILE A 363 -5.35 18.19 26.42
CA ILE A 363 -4.71 17.12 25.65
C ILE A 363 -3.49 16.62 26.39
N ARG A 364 -3.41 15.29 26.56
CA ARG A 364 -2.15 14.64 26.91
C ARG A 364 -1.30 14.47 25.65
N LEU A 365 -0.07 14.95 25.66
CA LEU A 365 0.82 14.87 24.50
C LEU A 365 1.78 13.69 24.60
N ILE A 366 1.89 12.93 23.52
CA ILE A 366 3.00 12.01 23.26
C ILE A 366 3.63 12.44 21.94
N ALA A 367 4.91 12.80 21.95
CA ALA A 367 5.67 13.16 20.77
C ALA A 367 6.64 12.04 20.42
N ALA A 368 6.96 11.87 19.14
CA ALA A 368 7.95 10.92 18.67
C ALA A 368 8.89 11.57 17.64
N SER A 369 10.17 11.21 17.74
CA SER A 369 11.18 11.64 16.77
C SER A 369 12.13 10.50 16.40
N LYS A 370 12.59 10.51 15.14
CA LYS A 370 13.70 9.65 14.67
C LYS A 370 15.06 10.36 14.68
N LYS A 371 15.09 11.66 14.96
CA LYS A 371 16.31 12.47 15.05
C LYS A 371 16.55 12.91 16.48
N ASP A 372 17.82 13.19 16.80
CA ASP A 372 18.16 13.83 18.06
C ASP A 372 17.68 15.29 18.01
N LEU A 373 16.70 15.63 18.84
CA LEU A 373 16.12 16.98 18.86
C LEU A 373 17.10 18.02 19.41
N GLU A 374 18.05 17.64 20.28
CA GLU A 374 19.08 18.57 20.76
C GLU A 374 20.04 18.96 19.63
N GLU A 375 20.36 18.02 18.74
CA GLU A 375 21.10 18.34 17.52
C GLU A 375 20.29 19.21 16.56
N GLU A 376 19.00 18.94 16.39
CA GLU A 376 18.13 19.76 15.52
C GLU A 376 17.94 21.19 16.08
N ILE A 377 17.98 21.37 17.41
CA ILE A 377 18.05 22.69 18.05
C ILE A 377 19.34 23.41 17.65
N LYS A 378 20.50 22.75 17.77
CA LYS A 378 21.80 23.34 17.37
C LYS A 378 21.85 23.72 15.90
N LYS A 379 21.13 23.00 15.04
CA LYS A 379 20.99 23.30 13.59
C LYS A 379 19.95 24.38 13.29
N GLY A 380 19.15 24.81 14.28
CA GLY A 380 18.08 25.79 14.10
C GLY A 380 16.79 25.23 13.47
N ASN A 381 16.65 23.91 13.38
CA ASN A 381 15.48 23.25 12.79
C ASN A 381 14.38 22.97 13.81
N PHE A 382 14.70 23.03 15.10
CA PHE A 382 13.75 22.78 16.18
C PHE A 382 13.91 23.84 17.27
N ARG A 383 12.79 24.25 17.88
CA ARG A 383 12.84 25.26 18.93
C ARG A 383 13.12 24.64 20.29
N GLU A 384 14.04 25.26 21.01
CA GLU A 384 14.44 24.87 22.36
C GLU A 384 13.28 24.96 23.37
N ASP A 385 12.45 25.99 23.27
CA ASP A 385 11.30 26.18 24.16
C ASP A 385 10.23 25.09 24.01
N LEU A 386 9.96 24.64 22.77
CA LEU A 386 9.09 23.51 22.51
C LEU A 386 9.70 22.20 23.00
N TYR A 387 11.01 21.99 22.82
CA TYR A 387 11.70 20.78 23.27
C TYR A 387 11.51 20.55 24.77
N TYR A 388 11.80 21.56 25.61
CA TYR A 388 11.61 21.41 27.05
C TYR A 388 10.15 21.22 27.46
N ARG A 389 9.18 21.72 26.67
CA ARG A 389 7.76 21.53 26.94
C ARG A 389 7.27 20.12 26.63
N ILE A 390 7.81 19.48 25.60
CA ILE A 390 7.41 18.12 25.20
C ILE A 390 8.26 17.04 25.87
N ASN A 391 9.53 17.33 26.19
CA ASN A 391 10.46 16.39 26.80
C ASN A 391 10.40 16.39 28.34
N VAL A 392 9.22 16.11 28.90
CA VAL A 392 9.09 15.95 30.37
C VAL A 392 9.52 14.55 30.79
N ILE A 393 9.13 13.53 30.02
CA ILE A 393 9.60 12.16 30.17
C ILE A 393 10.16 11.68 28.83
N GLN A 394 11.45 11.38 28.79
CA GLN A 394 12.09 10.82 27.60
C GLN A 394 12.08 9.29 27.62
N LEU A 395 11.66 8.69 26.51
CA LEU A 395 11.74 7.26 26.26
C LEU A 395 12.63 7.00 25.06
N ASN A 396 13.72 6.26 25.26
CA ASN A 396 14.59 5.83 24.18
C ASN A 396 14.25 4.39 23.81
N ILE A 397 13.76 4.17 22.58
CA ILE A 397 13.49 2.83 22.06
C ILE A 397 14.77 2.30 21.41
N PRO A 398 15.34 1.18 21.92
CA PRO A 398 16.56 0.63 21.37
C PRO A 398 16.34 0.08 19.94
N PRO A 399 17.28 0.33 19.02
CA PRO A 399 17.23 -0.25 17.69
C PRO A 399 17.40 -1.76 17.78
N LEU A 400 16.88 -2.50 16.80
CA LEU A 400 16.83 -3.97 16.82
C LEU A 400 18.22 -4.62 16.91
N ARG A 401 19.26 -3.97 16.35
CA ARG A 401 20.66 -4.42 16.44
C ARG A 401 21.23 -4.43 17.86
N ASP A 402 20.67 -3.64 18.78
CA ASP A 402 21.10 -3.60 20.19
C ASP A 402 20.29 -4.58 21.06
N ARG A 403 19.31 -5.27 20.45
CA ARG A 403 18.45 -6.28 21.08
C ARG A 403 18.26 -7.50 20.19
N ARG A 404 19.37 -8.04 19.68
CA ARG A 404 19.35 -9.19 18.75
C ARG A 404 18.66 -10.43 19.32
N GLU A 405 18.71 -10.62 20.64
CA GLU A 405 18.04 -11.71 21.35
C GLU A 405 16.50 -11.67 21.23
N ASP A 406 15.94 -10.52 20.80
CA ASP A 406 14.50 -10.36 20.57
C ASP A 406 14.08 -10.82 19.16
N ILE A 407 15.02 -11.02 18.23
CA ILE A 407 14.72 -11.37 16.84
C ILE A 407 13.98 -12.71 16.75
N LYS A 408 14.45 -13.74 17.46
CA LYS A 408 13.83 -15.07 17.44
C LYS A 408 12.41 -15.08 18.05
N PRO A 409 12.15 -14.50 19.24
CA PRO A 409 10.79 -14.34 19.74
C PRO A 409 9.84 -13.58 18.79
N ILE A 410 10.33 -12.51 18.15
CA ILE A 410 9.54 -11.74 17.17
C ILE A 410 9.25 -12.63 15.95
N LEU A 411 10.25 -13.33 15.44
CA LEU A 411 10.13 -14.27 14.31
C LEU A 411 9.07 -15.33 14.57
N ASP A 412 9.17 -16.03 15.70
CA ASP A 412 8.28 -17.13 16.06
C ASP A 412 6.82 -16.68 16.18
N TYR A 413 6.60 -15.48 16.73
CA TYR A 413 5.26 -14.89 16.83
C TYR A 413 4.69 -14.54 15.46
N TYR A 414 5.47 -13.81 14.65
CA TYR A 414 4.96 -13.29 13.38
C TYR A 414 4.87 -14.33 12.27
N ILE A 415 5.68 -15.40 12.30
CA ILE A 415 5.45 -16.57 11.44
C ILE A 415 4.06 -17.13 11.70
N LYS A 416 3.71 -17.39 12.97
CA LYS A 416 2.37 -17.93 13.31
C LYS A 416 1.25 -16.97 12.88
N ALA A 417 1.42 -15.68 13.15
CA ALA A 417 0.43 -14.66 12.80
C ALA A 417 0.23 -14.54 11.29
N PHE A 418 1.31 -14.47 10.51
CA PHE A 418 1.25 -14.34 9.06
C PHE A 418 0.87 -15.66 8.36
N SER A 419 1.26 -16.81 8.90
CA SER A 419 0.80 -18.12 8.43
C SER A 419 -0.71 -18.25 8.53
N TYR A 420 -1.27 -17.89 9.69
CA TYR A 420 -2.72 -17.89 9.90
C TYR A 420 -3.43 -16.92 8.95
N LYS A 421 -2.93 -15.69 8.84
CA LYS A 421 -3.52 -14.64 7.98
C LYS A 421 -3.51 -15.02 6.50
N ASN A 422 -2.40 -15.57 6.01
CA ASN A 422 -2.22 -15.89 4.59
C ASN A 422 -2.60 -17.33 4.22
N GLN A 423 -3.06 -18.13 5.19
CA GLN A 423 -3.40 -19.56 5.01
C GLN A 423 -2.22 -20.38 4.46
N ILE A 424 -1.00 -20.06 4.89
CA ILE A 424 0.23 -20.75 4.48
C ILE A 424 0.78 -21.54 5.66
N ASN A 425 0.89 -22.85 5.49
CA ASN A 425 1.43 -23.75 6.52
C ASN A 425 2.96 -23.75 6.49
N ILE A 426 3.58 -23.25 7.56
CA ILE A 426 5.02 -23.33 7.79
C ILE A 426 5.27 -24.43 8.82
N ASN A 427 6.01 -25.45 8.40
CA ASN A 427 6.36 -26.62 9.20
C ASN A 427 7.65 -26.40 10.00
N ALA A 428 8.62 -25.68 9.41
CA ALA A 428 9.92 -25.47 10.02
C ALA A 428 10.61 -24.20 9.52
N VAL A 429 11.52 -23.68 10.34
CA VAL A 429 12.47 -22.61 10.00
C VAL A 429 13.87 -23.16 10.21
N GLU A 430 14.74 -22.97 9.23
CA GLU A 430 16.13 -23.40 9.30
C GLU A 430 16.91 -22.59 10.35
N GLU A 431 17.73 -23.23 11.18
CA GLU A 431 18.51 -22.52 12.21
C GLU A 431 19.51 -21.52 11.57
N GLU A 432 20.05 -21.86 10.40
CA GLU A 432 20.94 -20.96 9.66
C GLU A 432 20.21 -19.67 9.25
N TYR A 433 18.93 -19.74 8.88
CA TYR A 433 18.11 -18.57 8.58
C TYR A 433 18.06 -17.60 9.78
N VAL A 434 17.86 -18.11 10.99
CA VAL A 434 17.86 -17.30 12.22
C VAL A 434 19.22 -16.63 12.43
N GLN A 435 20.32 -17.35 12.22
CA GLN A 435 21.68 -16.78 12.33
C GLN A 435 21.93 -15.65 11.33
N TYR A 436 21.41 -15.77 10.10
CA TYR A 436 21.47 -14.68 9.12
C TYR A 436 20.75 -13.44 9.66
N LEU A 437 19.54 -13.60 10.20
CA LEU A 437 18.77 -12.49 10.76
C LEU A 437 19.50 -11.82 11.95
N GLU A 438 20.08 -12.61 12.85
CA GLU A 438 20.80 -12.09 14.02
C GLU A 438 22.09 -11.35 13.65
N SER A 439 22.69 -11.65 12.50
CA SER A 439 23.93 -11.02 12.03
C SER A 439 23.73 -9.68 11.31
N TYR A 440 22.48 -9.33 10.96
CA TYR A 440 22.16 -8.14 10.20
C TYR A 440 21.93 -6.92 11.12
N ASN A 441 22.21 -5.72 10.61
CA ASN A 441 22.16 -4.48 11.39
C ASN A 441 20.76 -3.85 11.47
N TRP A 442 19.79 -4.35 10.69
CA TRP A 442 18.39 -3.91 10.73
C TRP A 442 18.19 -2.39 10.66
N PRO A 443 18.62 -1.71 9.57
CA PRO A 443 18.42 -0.27 9.41
C PRO A 443 16.95 0.17 9.42
N GLY A 444 16.02 -0.70 8.99
CA GLY A 444 14.58 -0.48 9.09
C GLY A 444 13.94 -1.13 10.33
N ASN A 445 14.76 -1.57 11.29
CA ASN A 445 14.35 -2.14 12.58
C ASN A 445 13.28 -3.24 12.45
N VAL A 446 12.29 -3.25 13.35
CA VAL A 446 11.24 -4.27 13.40
C VAL A 446 10.40 -4.24 12.11
N ARG A 447 10.14 -3.07 11.53
CA ARG A 447 9.38 -2.96 10.27
C ARG A 447 10.06 -3.72 9.12
N GLU A 448 11.37 -3.59 8.97
CA GLU A 448 12.13 -4.35 7.97
C GLU A 448 12.11 -5.85 8.29
N LEU A 449 12.30 -6.23 9.55
CA LEU A 449 12.23 -7.64 9.97
C LEU A 449 10.87 -8.27 9.61
N LEU A 450 9.76 -7.59 9.91
CA LEU A 450 8.42 -8.10 9.58
C LEU A 450 8.23 -8.27 8.07
N ASN A 451 8.69 -7.31 7.26
CA ASN A 451 8.63 -7.42 5.81
C ASN A 451 9.45 -8.62 5.30
N ILE A 452 10.63 -8.87 5.88
CA ILE A 452 11.46 -10.03 5.54
C ILE A 452 10.78 -11.34 5.94
N ILE A 453 10.15 -11.41 7.11
CA ILE A 453 9.42 -12.60 7.58
C ILE A 453 8.23 -12.90 6.65
N GLU A 454 7.40 -11.90 6.36
CA GLU A 454 6.23 -12.04 5.49
C GLU A 454 6.66 -12.47 4.08
N ARG A 455 7.69 -11.83 3.52
CA ARG A 455 8.26 -12.21 2.23
C ARG A 455 8.82 -13.63 2.24
N SER A 456 9.52 -14.02 3.30
CA SER A 456 10.12 -15.36 3.42
C SER A 456 9.05 -16.45 3.49
N LEU A 457 7.93 -16.16 4.13
CA LEU A 457 6.78 -17.05 4.22
C LEU A 457 6.13 -17.26 2.83
N VAL A 458 5.93 -16.19 2.06
CA VAL A 458 5.36 -16.28 0.69
C VAL A 458 6.28 -17.01 -0.28
N LEU A 459 7.59 -16.85 -0.13
CA LEU A 459 8.60 -17.49 -1.00
C LEU A 459 9.03 -18.89 -0.52
N SER A 460 8.49 -19.36 0.60
CA SER A 460 8.85 -20.67 1.15
C SER A 460 8.33 -21.80 0.26
N GLU A 461 9.14 -22.84 0.11
CA GLU A 461 8.76 -24.06 -0.61
C GLU A 461 8.52 -25.18 0.40
N ASN A 462 7.46 -25.97 0.20
CA ASN A 462 7.11 -27.13 1.04
C ASN A 462 6.96 -26.81 2.55
N GLY A 463 6.65 -25.55 2.89
CA GLY A 463 6.49 -25.11 4.28
C GLY A 463 7.81 -25.00 5.06
N LEU A 464 8.96 -24.91 4.39
CA LEU A 464 10.26 -24.69 5.00
C LEU A 464 10.77 -23.29 4.68
N ILE A 465 11.10 -22.50 5.71
CA ILE A 465 11.80 -21.22 5.54
C ILE A 465 13.31 -21.48 5.67
N ASP A 466 14.01 -21.37 4.54
CA ASP A 466 15.46 -21.62 4.43
C ASP A 466 16.24 -20.32 4.13
N LYS A 467 17.58 -20.38 4.18
CA LYS A 467 18.40 -19.21 3.83
C LYS A 467 18.24 -18.74 2.37
N LYS A 468 17.72 -19.55 1.45
CA LYS A 468 17.64 -19.19 0.02
C LYS A 468 16.65 -18.06 -0.21
N VAL A 469 15.57 -18.00 0.56
CA VAL A 469 14.56 -16.94 0.44
C VAL A 469 15.05 -15.57 0.93
N LEU A 470 16.14 -15.51 1.70
CA LEU A 470 16.71 -14.25 2.18
C LEU A 470 17.25 -13.36 1.04
N PRO A 471 17.04 -12.04 1.11
CA PRO A 471 17.66 -11.09 0.18
C PRO A 471 19.20 -11.17 0.18
N PRO A 472 19.87 -10.84 -0.94
CA PRO A 472 21.33 -10.83 -1.04
C PRO A 472 22.02 -9.99 0.04
N ILE A 473 21.47 -8.82 0.39
CA ILE A 473 22.05 -7.91 1.38
C ILE A 473 22.21 -8.54 2.78
N ILE A 474 21.25 -9.38 3.19
CA ILE A 474 21.33 -10.10 4.48
C ILE A 474 22.38 -11.21 4.38
N LYS A 475 22.46 -11.90 3.24
CA LYS A 475 23.45 -12.96 3.01
C LYS A 475 24.89 -12.43 3.01
N GLU A 476 25.09 -11.27 2.37
CA GLU A 476 26.35 -10.55 2.35
C GLU A 476 26.77 -10.08 3.76
N SER A 477 25.83 -9.50 4.53
CA SER A 477 26.09 -9.07 5.91
C SER A 477 26.55 -10.23 6.79
N TYR A 478 25.90 -11.40 6.68
CA TYR A 478 26.30 -12.58 7.43
C TYR A 478 27.70 -13.06 7.04
N THR A 479 28.02 -13.02 5.74
CA THR A 479 29.36 -13.37 5.23
C THR A 479 30.43 -12.45 5.82
N ILE A 480 30.18 -11.14 5.82
CA ILE A 480 31.06 -10.13 6.43
C ILE A 480 31.19 -10.35 7.94
N ALA A 481 30.09 -10.63 8.64
CA ALA A 481 30.10 -10.88 10.08
C ALA A 481 30.91 -12.14 10.42
N LYS A 482 30.75 -13.21 9.64
CA LYS A 482 31.50 -14.45 9.79
C LYS A 482 32.99 -14.24 9.52
N LEU A 483 33.33 -13.51 8.46
CA LEU A 483 34.72 -13.10 8.19
C LEU A 483 35.29 -12.31 9.36
N LYS A 484 34.61 -11.27 9.86
CA LYS A 484 35.08 -10.50 11.03
C LYS A 484 35.31 -11.38 12.26
N LYS A 485 34.45 -12.38 12.51
CA LYS A 485 34.61 -13.32 13.62
C LYS A 485 35.83 -14.21 13.42
N ASP A 486 36.03 -14.74 12.21
CA ASP A 486 37.18 -15.58 11.85
C ASP A 486 38.49 -14.77 11.92
N PHE A 487 38.47 -13.51 11.48
CA PHE A 487 39.56 -12.55 11.62
C PHE A 487 39.83 -12.24 13.10
N ASN A 488 38.85 -11.84 13.91
CA ASN A 488 39.07 -11.51 15.32
C ASN A 488 39.60 -12.70 16.13
N GLN A 489 39.13 -13.93 15.87
CA GLN A 489 39.68 -15.14 16.52
C GLN A 489 41.17 -15.38 16.22
N VAL A 490 41.64 -14.82 15.11
CA VAL A 490 43.03 -14.92 14.66
C VAL A 490 43.88 -13.78 15.24
N PHE A 491 43.30 -12.60 15.47
CA PHE A 491 43.98 -11.44 16.06
C PHE A 491 43.91 -11.35 17.59
N ASP A 492 42.92 -11.99 18.24
CA ASP A 492 42.78 -12.05 19.71
C ASP A 492 43.72 -13.08 20.36
N LYS A 493 44.43 -13.87 19.54
CA LYS A 493 45.53 -14.73 19.98
C LYS A 493 46.85 -14.00 19.70
N PRO A 494 47.84 -14.04 20.61
CA PRO A 494 49.16 -13.49 20.32
C PRO A 494 49.67 -14.13 19.03
N LEU A 495 50.18 -13.28 18.12
CA LEU A 495 50.77 -13.71 16.85
C LEU A 495 51.76 -14.87 17.14
N PRO A 496 51.61 -16.03 16.47
CA PRO A 496 52.61 -17.08 16.52
C PRO A 496 53.97 -16.47 16.17
N LYS A 497 54.99 -16.65 17.02
CA LYS A 497 56.33 -16.04 16.83
C LYS A 497 57.01 -16.46 15.52
N ASP A 498 56.50 -17.52 14.91
CA ASP A 498 56.95 -18.21 13.72
C ASP A 498 56.16 -17.84 12.44
N LYS A 499 55.12 -16.98 12.51
CA LYS A 499 54.33 -16.55 11.35
C LYS A 499 54.12 -15.05 11.28
N THR A 500 54.15 -14.52 10.06
CA THR A 500 53.80 -13.14 9.75
C THR A 500 52.28 -12.95 9.66
N LEU A 501 51.82 -11.71 9.85
CA LEU A 501 50.41 -11.33 9.69
C LEU A 501 49.85 -11.68 8.29
N LEU A 502 50.71 -11.61 7.27
CA LEU A 502 50.36 -11.88 5.88
C LEU A 502 50.11 -13.37 5.64
N GLU A 503 50.95 -14.25 6.22
CA GLU A 503 50.77 -15.71 6.12
C GLU A 503 49.49 -16.15 6.81
N ILE A 504 49.16 -15.54 7.93
CA ILE A 504 47.94 -15.81 8.68
C ILE A 504 46.69 -15.37 7.90
N ALA A 505 46.69 -14.16 7.33
CA ALA A 505 45.60 -13.68 6.49
C ALA A 505 45.41 -14.56 5.25
N GLU A 506 46.51 -15.00 4.64
CA GLU A 506 46.48 -15.91 3.50
C GLU A 506 45.85 -17.27 3.84
N GLU A 507 46.21 -17.88 4.97
CA GLU A 507 45.60 -19.15 5.41
C GLU A 507 44.09 -19.05 5.63
N VAL A 508 43.62 -17.96 6.26
CA VAL A 508 42.19 -17.71 6.50
C VAL A 508 41.43 -17.55 5.19
N ILE A 509 41.98 -16.77 4.25
CA ILE A 509 41.36 -16.57 2.93
C ILE A 509 41.31 -17.87 2.15
N LEU A 510 42.39 -18.67 2.18
CA LEU A 510 42.46 -19.98 1.52
C LEU A 510 41.42 -20.95 2.07
N GLU A 511 41.34 -21.09 3.40
CA GLU A 511 40.36 -21.95 4.07
C GLU A 511 38.93 -21.55 3.69
N ARG A 512 38.66 -20.24 3.67
CA ARG A 512 37.34 -19.72 3.36
C ARG A 512 36.90 -20.02 1.93
N VAL A 513 37.76 -19.74 0.94
CA VAL A 513 37.41 -19.97 -0.48
C VAL A 513 37.28 -21.46 -0.76
N LEU A 514 38.10 -22.32 -0.13
CA LEU A 514 37.95 -23.77 -0.22
C LEU A 514 36.57 -24.23 0.27
N LEU A 515 36.11 -23.74 1.42
CA LEU A 515 34.80 -24.10 1.97
C LEU A 515 33.65 -23.63 1.09
N GLU A 516 33.71 -22.40 0.56
CA GLU A 516 32.65 -21.85 -0.29
C GLU A 516 32.54 -22.57 -1.65
N GLU A 517 33.66 -23.05 -2.19
CA GLU A 517 33.68 -23.81 -3.44
C GLU A 517 33.51 -25.32 -3.23
N GLY A 518 33.14 -25.76 -2.02
CA GLY A 518 32.91 -27.18 -1.71
C GLY A 518 34.17 -28.05 -1.89
N ASN A 519 35.34 -27.53 -1.52
CA ASN A 519 36.66 -28.15 -1.71
C ASN A 519 37.07 -28.37 -3.19
N ASN A 520 36.40 -27.71 -4.15
CA ASN A 520 36.80 -27.76 -5.54
C ASN A 520 38.05 -26.90 -5.79
N LEU A 521 39.22 -27.55 -5.86
CA LEU A 521 40.51 -26.89 -6.06
C LEU A 521 40.61 -26.06 -7.35
N THR A 522 39.88 -26.45 -8.41
CA THR A 522 39.93 -25.73 -9.69
C THR A 522 39.18 -24.40 -9.59
N ASN A 523 37.98 -24.42 -9.01
CA ASN A 523 37.20 -23.19 -8.81
C ASN A 523 37.85 -22.29 -7.75
N THR A 524 38.39 -22.89 -6.69
CA THR A 524 39.12 -22.19 -5.63
C THR A 524 40.33 -21.43 -6.21
N ALA A 525 41.17 -22.09 -7.02
CA ALA A 525 42.35 -21.47 -7.63
C ALA A 525 41.95 -20.30 -8.55
N LYS A 526 40.92 -20.51 -9.37
CA LYS A 526 40.37 -19.47 -10.26
C LYS A 526 39.86 -18.26 -9.49
N ARG A 527 39.15 -18.49 -8.38
CA ARG A 527 38.56 -17.44 -7.56
C ARG A 527 39.59 -16.65 -6.74
N LEU A 528 40.66 -17.32 -6.31
CA LEU A 528 41.81 -16.69 -5.66
C LEU A 528 42.76 -15.98 -6.64
N GLY A 529 42.59 -16.17 -7.94
CA GLY A 529 43.48 -15.61 -8.97
C GLY A 529 44.87 -16.24 -8.99
N ILE A 530 45.03 -17.47 -8.49
CA ILE A 530 46.31 -18.20 -8.48
C ILE A 530 46.24 -19.47 -9.31
N SER A 531 47.40 -20.00 -9.70
CA SER A 531 47.45 -21.29 -10.41
C SER A 531 47.14 -22.44 -9.46
N ARG A 532 46.56 -23.53 -9.99
CA ARG A 532 46.27 -24.76 -9.23
C ARG A 532 47.52 -25.36 -8.53
N PRO A 533 48.73 -25.37 -9.14
CA PRO A 533 49.95 -25.76 -8.44
C PRO A 533 50.33 -24.84 -7.27
N THR A 534 50.14 -23.52 -7.42
CA THR A 534 50.39 -22.55 -6.35
C THR A 534 49.43 -22.75 -5.19
N LEU A 535 48.14 -22.97 -5.48
CA LEU A 535 47.15 -23.33 -4.46
C LEU A 535 47.56 -24.60 -3.71
N TYR A 536 47.95 -25.65 -4.43
CA TYR A 536 48.37 -26.92 -3.84
C TYR A 536 49.60 -26.76 -2.93
N LYS A 537 50.59 -25.96 -3.34
CA LYS A 537 51.77 -25.64 -2.55
C LYS A 537 51.40 -24.87 -1.26
N LYS A 538 50.46 -23.92 -1.35
CA LYS A 538 50.00 -23.13 -0.20
C LYS A 538 49.18 -23.97 0.78
N ILE A 539 48.32 -24.88 0.29
CA ILE A 539 47.58 -25.84 1.14
C ILE A 539 48.57 -26.75 1.88
N ARG A 540 49.54 -27.34 1.17
CA ARG A 540 50.52 -28.26 1.76
C ARG A 540 51.40 -27.60 2.83
N ASN A 541 51.69 -26.31 2.67
CA ASN A 541 52.47 -25.55 3.64
C ASN A 541 51.64 -25.06 4.83
N SER A 542 50.31 -25.18 4.78
CA SER A 542 49.43 -24.77 5.87
C SER A 542 49.16 -25.93 6.83
N ASN A 543 49.68 -25.82 8.05
CA ASN A 543 49.41 -26.77 9.14
C ASN A 543 47.92 -26.83 9.53
N ARG A 544 47.14 -25.79 9.18
CA ARG A 544 45.72 -25.67 9.49
C ARG A 544 44.83 -26.44 8.51
N LEU A 545 45.26 -26.54 7.25
CA LEU A 545 44.52 -27.22 6.17
C LEU A 545 44.92 -28.69 5.98
N ASN A 546 46.08 -29.11 6.50
CA ASN A 546 46.55 -30.50 6.43
C ASN A 546 45.88 -31.47 7.44
N CYS A 547 44.94 -31.01 8.27
CA CYS A 547 44.33 -31.79 9.37
C CYS A 547 42.83 -32.11 9.19
N LYS A 548 42.31 -32.17 7.95
CA LYS A 548 40.95 -32.68 7.67
C LYS A 548 40.91 -33.60 6.47
#